data_AF-A0A7K2ECP9-F1
#
_entry.id   AF-A0A7K2ECP9-F1
#
_cell.length_a   1.000
_cell.length_b   1.000
_cell.length_c   1.000
_cell.angle_alpha   90.00
_cell.angle_beta   90.00
_cell.angle_gamma   90.00
#
_symmetry.space_group_name_H-M   'P 1'
#
loop_
_entity.id
_entity.type
_entity.pdbx_description
1 polymer ?
#
loop_
_entity_poly.entity_id
_entity_poly.type
_entity_poly.pdbx_seq_one_letter_code
_entity_poly.pdbx_strand_id
1 'polypeptide(L)'
;MLGGIIEYDERKDGRLLETLRVYFEANCSQQDAADQLFVHHKTVRYRLTRIEELSGLDLSKHEDRINLDLALKVHSVMDVLAAGV
;
A
#
# COMPACT_ATOMS: atom_id res chain seq x y z
N MET A 1 8.59 1.89 -6.48
CA MET A 1 9.02 0.50 -6.14
C MET A 1 8.65 0.17 -4.70
N LEU A 2 8.38 -1.10 -4.35
CA LEU A 2 7.89 -1.48 -3.01
C LEU A 2 8.96 -1.56 -1.90
N GLY A 3 10.24 -1.68 -2.24
CA GLY A 3 11.31 -1.93 -1.25
C GLY A 3 11.32 -0.93 -0.08
N GLY A 4 11.20 0.38 -0.36
CA GLY A 4 11.16 1.39 0.68
C GLY A 4 9.92 1.33 1.58
N ILE A 5 8.80 0.79 1.09
CA ILE A 5 7.58 0.60 1.87
C ILE A 5 7.74 -0.60 2.81
N ILE A 6 8.29 -1.70 2.31
CA ILE A 6 8.56 -2.92 3.10
C ILE A 6 9.52 -2.60 4.26
N GLU A 7 10.65 -1.96 3.96
CA GLU A 7 11.63 -1.56 4.98
C GLU A 7 11.03 -0.63 6.04
N TYR A 8 10.10 0.24 5.63
CA TYR A 8 9.40 1.12 6.58
C TYR A 8 8.49 0.30 7.49
N ASP A 9 7.68 -0.59 6.93
CA ASP A 9 6.74 -1.42 7.67
C ASP A 9 7.43 -2.35 8.68
N GLU A 10 8.57 -2.94 8.30
CA GLU A 10 9.42 -3.74 9.21
C GLU A 10 9.93 -2.94 10.43
N ARG A 11 10.15 -1.63 10.26
CA ARG A 11 10.68 -0.74 11.31
C ARG A 11 9.59 -0.03 12.12
N LYS A 12 8.38 0.12 11.57
CA LYS A 12 7.32 1.01 12.10
C LYS A 12 5.94 0.36 11.99
N ASP A 13 5.62 -0.56 12.90
CA ASP A 13 4.28 -1.11 13.15
C ASP A 13 3.49 -1.63 11.92
N GLY A 14 4.13 -1.80 10.76
CA GLY A 14 3.67 -2.57 9.61
C GLY A 14 2.27 -2.25 9.07
N ARG A 15 1.99 -1.01 8.62
CA ARG A 15 0.62 -0.66 8.15
C ARG A 15 0.53 -0.01 6.78
N LEU A 16 1.64 0.29 6.11
CA LEU A 16 1.61 0.92 4.79
C LEU A 16 1.17 -0.08 3.70
N LEU A 17 1.71 -1.30 3.69
CA LEU A 17 1.31 -2.33 2.73
C LEU A 17 -0.17 -2.69 2.87
N GLU A 18 -0.66 -2.85 4.10
CA GLU A 18 -2.08 -3.08 4.37
C GLU A 18 -2.94 -1.91 3.87
N THR A 19 -2.54 -0.68 4.18
CA THR A 19 -3.28 0.51 3.73
C THR A 19 -3.33 0.60 2.22
N LEU A 20 -2.23 0.28 1.55
CA LEU A 20 -2.14 0.29 0.10
C LEU A 20 -3.03 -0.77 -0.54
N ARG A 21 -3.04 -1.98 0.02
CA ARG A 21 -3.93 -3.07 -0.40
C ARG A 21 -5.39 -2.66 -0.33
N VAL A 22 -5.82 -2.18 0.84
CA VAL A 22 -7.21 -1.76 1.07
C VAL A 22 -7.57 -0.56 0.19
N TYR A 23 -6.64 0.37 -0.05
CA TYR A 23 -6.86 1.48 -0.96
C TYR A 23 -7.17 1.02 -2.40
N PHE A 24 -6.45 0.03 -2.93
CA PHE A 24 -6.75 -0.51 -4.25
C PHE A 24 -8.06 -1.32 -4.28
N GLU A 25 -8.35 -2.12 -3.27
CA GLU A 25 -9.62 -2.85 -3.12
C GLU A 25 -10.83 -1.89 -3.02
N ALA A 26 -10.63 -0.73 -2.41
CA ALA A 26 -11.59 0.36 -2.31
C ALA A 26 -11.69 1.23 -3.58
N ASN A 27 -11.28 0.71 -4.75
CA ASN A 27 -11.28 1.45 -6.02
C ASN A 27 -10.55 2.80 -5.95
N CYS A 28 -9.44 2.85 -5.20
CA CYS A 28 -8.66 4.08 -4.98
C CYS A 28 -9.41 5.18 -4.20
N SER A 29 -10.44 4.83 -3.42
CA SER A 29 -11.17 5.74 -2.53
C SER A 29 -10.49 5.83 -1.16
N GLN A 30 -9.99 7.02 -0.79
CA GLN A 30 -9.40 7.24 0.54
C GLN A 30 -10.44 7.11 1.67
N GLN A 31 -11.70 7.44 1.38
CA GLN A 31 -12.76 7.42 2.36
C GLN A 31 -13.20 5.99 2.64
N ASP A 32 -13.48 5.22 1.58
CA ASP A 32 -13.90 3.82 1.74
C ASP A 32 -12.77 2.97 2.33
N ALA A 33 -11.51 3.27 1.98
CA ALA A 33 -10.36 2.62 2.61
C ALA A 33 -10.22 2.96 4.10
N ALA A 34 -10.53 4.20 4.49
CA ALA A 34 -10.51 4.61 5.89
C ALA A 34 -11.58 3.88 6.72
N ASP A 35 -12.77 3.72 6.14
CA ASP A 35 -13.87 2.98 6.76
C ASP A 35 -13.52 1.50 6.93
N GLN A 36 -12.93 0.87 5.90
CA GLN A 36 -12.49 -0.53 5.95
C GLN A 36 -11.33 -0.77 6.93
N LEU A 37 -10.42 0.20 7.07
CA LEU A 37 -9.30 0.11 8.01
C LEU A 37 -9.66 0.55 9.44
N PHE A 38 -10.89 1.01 9.67
CA PHE A 38 -11.35 1.59 10.94
C PHE A 38 -10.43 2.71 11.45
N VAL A 39 -9.96 3.57 10.55
CA VAL A 39 -9.12 4.73 10.89
C VAL A 39 -9.72 6.01 10.33
N HIS A 40 -9.26 7.15 10.83
CA HIS A 40 -9.66 8.43 10.24
C HIS A 40 -9.08 8.61 8.83
N HIS A 41 -9.82 9.23 7.91
CA HIS A 41 -9.36 9.50 6.53
C HIS A 41 -8.02 10.27 6.45
N LYS A 42 -7.65 11.04 7.49
CA LYS A 42 -6.39 11.78 7.55
C LYS A 42 -5.21 10.83 7.73
N THR A 43 -5.42 9.73 8.46
CA THR A 43 -4.43 8.66 8.64
C THR A 43 -4.19 7.95 7.31
N VAL A 44 -5.25 7.60 6.57
CA VAL A 44 -5.09 7.01 5.23
C VAL A 44 -4.34 7.95 4.31
N ARG A 45 -4.75 9.23 4.26
CA ARG A 45 -4.07 10.24 3.44
C ARG A 45 -2.58 10.34 3.78
N TYR A 46 -2.23 10.45 5.06
CA TYR A 46 -0.84 10.49 5.52
C TYR A 46 -0.06 9.25 5.05
N ARG A 47 -0.65 8.05 5.21
CA ARG A 47 0.00 6.80 4.79
C ARG A 47 0.19 6.73 3.29
N LEU A 48 -0.79 7.16 2.49
CA LEU A 48 -0.67 7.22 1.03
C LEU A 48 0.41 8.22 0.58
N THR A 49 0.46 9.42 1.19
CA THR A 49 1.55 10.36 0.93
C THR A 49 2.91 9.76 1.27
N ARG A 50 3.00 9.03 2.40
CA ARG A 50 4.23 8.35 2.78
C ARG A 50 4.63 7.24 1.78
N ILE A 51 3.65 6.53 1.24
CA ILE A 51 3.85 5.52 0.19
C ILE A 51 4.39 6.17 -1.09
N GLU A 52 3.87 7.33 -1.50
CA GLU A 52 4.38 8.09 -2.65
C GLU A 52 5.83 8.51 -2.43
N GLU A 53 6.17 9.05 -1.25
CA GLU A 53 7.54 9.42 -0.88
C GLU A 53 8.51 8.24 -0.93
N LEU A 54 8.12 7.09 -0.38
CA LEU A 54 8.98 5.90 -0.27
C LEU A 54 9.12 5.15 -1.60
N SER A 55 8.09 5.19 -2.45
CA SER A 55 8.07 4.47 -3.71
C SER A 55 8.58 5.29 -4.89
N GLY A 56 8.56 6.62 -4.79
CA GLY A 56 8.83 7.56 -5.87
C GLY A 56 7.72 7.62 -6.93
N LEU A 57 6.55 7.05 -6.65
CA LEU A 57 5.40 6.99 -7.56
C LEU A 57 4.30 7.94 -7.12
N ASP A 58 3.49 8.41 -8.08
CA ASP A 58 2.41 9.38 -7.87
C ASP A 58 1.05 8.67 -8.00
N LEU A 59 0.32 8.52 -6.88
CA LEU A 59 -0.95 7.79 -6.85
C LEU A 59 -2.10 8.54 -7.55
N SER A 60 -1.90 9.80 -7.95
CA SER A 60 -2.85 10.50 -8.83
C SER A 60 -2.79 9.96 -10.27
N LYS A 61 -1.66 9.37 -10.69
CA LYS A 61 -1.48 8.82 -12.03
C LYS A 61 -1.97 7.38 -12.11
N HIS A 62 -2.67 7.06 -13.18
CA HIS A 62 -3.20 5.71 -13.39
C HIS A 62 -2.10 4.66 -13.57
N GLU A 63 -1.07 4.98 -14.35
CA GLU A 63 0.05 4.08 -14.63
C GLU A 63 0.83 3.72 -13.37
N ASP A 64 1.12 4.72 -12.53
CA ASP A 64 1.79 4.53 -11.24
C ASP A 64 0.96 3.67 -10.28
N ARG A 65 -0.36 3.85 -10.25
CA ARG A 65 -1.27 2.98 -9.48
C ARG A 65 -1.24 1.54 -9.96
N ILE A 66 -1.27 1.30 -11.28
CA ILE A 66 -1.15 -0.06 -11.83
C ILE A 66 0.19 -0.69 -11.45
N ASN A 67 1.29 0.04 -11.61
CA ASN A 67 2.62 -0.44 -11.29
C ASN A 67 2.73 -0.86 -9.82
N LEU A 68 2.16 -0.07 -8.92
CA LEU A 68 2.21 -0.33 -7.49
C LEU A 68 1.25 -1.46 -7.05
N ASP A 69 0.04 -1.55 -7.64
CA ASP A 69 -0.90 -2.65 -7.40
C ASP A 69 -0.35 -4.00 -7.90
N LEU A 70 0.26 -4.01 -9.09
CA LEU A 70 0.91 -5.19 -9.63
C LEU A 70 2.07 -5.64 -8.74
N ALA A 71 2.93 -4.71 -8.33
CA ALA A 71 4.04 -5.04 -7.43
C ALA A 71 3.52 -5.63 -6.10
N LEU A 72 2.42 -5.11 -5.56
CA LEU A 72 1.80 -5.58 -4.32
C LEU A 72 1.27 -7.01 -4.47
N LYS A 73 0.60 -7.31 -5.59
CA LYS A 73 0.12 -8.66 -5.90
C LYS A 73 1.25 -9.66 -6.07
N VAL A 74 2.32 -9.28 -6.77
CA VAL A 74 3.51 -10.13 -6.93
C VAL A 74 4.15 -10.40 -5.57
N HIS A 75 4.32 -9.38 -4.73
CA HIS A 75 4.87 -9.54 -3.38
C HIS A 75 4.01 -10.49 -2.53
N SER A 76 2.68 -10.32 -2.54
CA SER A 76 1.75 -11.20 -1.83
C SER A 76 1.89 -12.67 -2.26
N VAL A 77 2.02 -12.94 -3.57
CA VAL A 77 2.24 -14.31 -4.08
C VAL A 77 3.60 -14.85 -3.65
N MET A 78 4.66 -14.03 -3.72
CA MET A 78 6.01 -14.44 -3.31
C MET A 78 6.07 -14.77 -1.82
N ASP A 79 5.38 -14.00 -0.97
CA ASP A 79 5.31 -14.26 0.47
C ASP A 79 4.58 -15.57 0.79
N VAL A 80 3.47 -15.84 0.10
CA VAL A 80 2.74 -17.11 0.24
C VAL A 80 3.61 -18.30 -0.19
N LEU A 81 4.35 -18.16 -1.29
CA LEU A 81 5.27 -19.21 -1.75
C LEU A 81 6.43 -19.40 -0.77
N ALA A 82 6.97 -18.34 -0.19
CA ALA A 82 8.06 -18.42 0.79
C ALA A 82 7.60 -19.03 2.12
N ALA A 83 6.35 -18.84 2.53
CA ALA A 83 5.78 -19.42 3.74
C ALA A 83 5.36 -20.90 3.59
N GLY A 84 5.30 -21.41 2.35
CA GLY A 84 4.90 -22.78 2.03
C GLY A 84 6.06 -23.76 1.78
N VAL A 85 7.31 -23.33 1.95
CA VAL A 85 8.55 -24.12 1.81
C VAL A 85 9.26 -24.18 3.15
#